data_AF-A0A970TXQ9-F1
#
_entry.id   AF-A0A970TXQ9-F1
#
_cell.length_a   1.000
_cell.length_b   1.000
_cell.length_c   1.000
_cell.angle_alpha   90.00
_cell.angle_beta   90.00
_cell.angle_gamma   90.00
#
_symmetry.space_group_name_H-M   'P 1'
#
loop_
_entity.id
_entity.type
_entity.pdbx_description
1 polymer ?
#
loop_
_entity_poly.entity_id
_entity_poly.type
_entity_poly.pdbx_seq_one_letter_code
_entity_poly.pdbx_strand_id
1 'polypeptide(L)'
;MKTSLMYVALVILCFTLCYGAYPDSRVEGEQIKQEILAWLDSINSIQCTYRLRIEGPSIFFEEKEVKFRWQGKNFYYEALTLALDPDSEQEHPEMIGAVMTESLLDGKFTLLGHQRRIVAEVNRRGFFDSSPTRQMRKMFHVQSTEKARKNATVNLTLGSILSLPGFATLIEREGKRILAYWTTLEQETATGLNIYLDEQNRIVQADFVDRPAYCTFEEAQQYVTGDIYRTIRLGSSLFLTEYTSFGDIWFPTHMREELFYTTDKNKNSSPERNEKFKAGEITACEFYAILYGGYVYDPAKTIVYDFWIDPKTVKLNKALKNSDFEIEIPPGTNVSDRQSKEVYTTARETWLERHADLVIILIALGILGGITVAGWRYWLGKP
;
A
#
# COMPACT_ATOMS: atom_id res chain seq x y z
N MET A 1 -2.74 45.07 49.51
CA MET A 1 -2.19 43.79 48.98
C MET A 1 -3.29 42.88 48.42
N LYS A 2 -4.02 43.30 47.37
CA LYS A 2 -5.03 42.46 46.69
C LYS A 2 -4.82 42.35 45.17
N THR A 3 -3.97 43.20 44.61
CA THR A 3 -3.63 43.26 43.17
C THR A 3 -2.59 42.23 42.74
N SER A 4 -1.85 41.61 43.66
CA SER A 4 -0.79 40.64 43.32
C SER A 4 -1.33 39.24 43.01
N LEU A 5 -2.39 38.78 43.70
CA LEU A 5 -2.95 37.45 43.46
C LEU A 5 -3.73 37.35 42.14
N MET A 6 -4.39 38.44 41.72
CA MET A 6 -5.15 38.46 40.46
C MET A 6 -4.23 38.39 39.25
N TYR A 7 -3.05 39.02 39.31
CA TYR A 7 -2.03 38.93 38.26
C TYR A 7 -1.39 37.54 38.20
N VAL A 8 -1.11 36.92 39.36
CA VAL A 8 -0.58 35.55 39.39
C VAL A 8 -1.60 34.55 38.84
N ALA A 9 -2.88 34.70 39.19
CA ALA A 9 -3.95 33.85 38.66
C ALA A 9 -4.16 34.07 37.15
N LEU A 10 -4.10 35.31 36.66
CA LEU A 10 -4.23 35.62 35.23
C LEU A 10 -3.04 35.09 34.42
N VAL A 11 -1.82 35.16 34.96
CA VAL A 11 -0.62 34.60 34.32
C VAL A 11 -0.70 33.06 34.29
N ILE A 12 -1.15 32.41 35.36
CA ILE A 12 -1.36 30.95 35.36
C ILE A 12 -2.50 30.54 34.41
N LEU A 13 -3.58 31.33 34.31
CA LEU A 13 -4.67 31.09 33.34
C LEU A 13 -4.19 31.28 31.89
N CYS A 14 -3.36 32.30 31.64
CA CYS A 14 -2.77 32.52 30.32
C CYS A 14 -1.71 31.46 29.98
N PHE A 15 -0.92 30.97 30.95
CA PHE A 15 -0.01 29.85 30.70
C PHE A 15 -0.79 28.55 30.44
N THR A 16 -1.89 28.29 31.15
CA THR A 16 -2.72 27.10 30.91
C THR A 16 -3.56 27.19 29.63
N LEU A 17 -3.93 28.39 29.16
CA LEU A 17 -4.56 28.61 27.85
C LEU A 17 -3.55 28.63 26.68
N CYS A 18 -2.27 28.90 26.95
CA CYS A 18 -1.19 28.81 25.97
C CYS A 18 -0.56 27.40 25.90
N TYR A 19 -0.83 26.52 26.86
CA TYR A 19 -0.69 25.08 26.70
C TYR A 19 -1.94 24.60 25.98
N GLY A 20 -1.84 24.33 24.68
CA GLY A 20 -2.95 24.01 23.79
C GLY A 20 -3.85 22.86 24.26
N ALA A 21 -4.82 23.19 25.11
CA ALA A 21 -6.00 22.37 25.37
C ALA A 21 -6.94 22.54 24.17
N TYR A 22 -6.53 21.95 23.04
CA TYR A 22 -7.47 21.65 21.97
C TYR A 22 -8.57 20.76 22.56
N PRO A 23 -9.84 20.90 22.18
CA PRO A 23 -10.85 19.91 22.56
C PRO A 23 -10.38 18.56 22.04
N ASP A 24 -9.91 17.70 22.93
CA ASP A 24 -9.42 16.38 22.63
C ASP A 24 -10.38 15.32 23.18
N SER A 25 -10.82 14.42 22.30
CA SER A 25 -11.85 13.43 22.66
C SER A 25 -11.34 12.04 22.33
N ARG A 26 -11.02 11.28 23.39
CA ARG A 26 -10.68 9.85 23.27
C ARG A 26 -11.90 9.00 22.91
N VAL A 27 -13.09 9.39 23.39
CA VAL A 27 -14.35 8.67 23.11
C VAL A 27 -14.75 8.82 21.64
N GLU A 28 -14.80 10.06 21.14
CA GLU A 28 -15.11 10.32 19.73
C GLU A 28 -13.99 9.80 18.82
N GLY A 29 -12.74 9.93 19.25
CA GLY A 29 -11.59 9.37 18.54
C GLY A 29 -11.71 7.84 18.36
N GLU A 30 -12.05 7.11 19.41
CA GLU A 30 -12.25 5.66 19.30
C GLU A 30 -13.46 5.33 18.42
N GLN A 31 -14.56 6.08 18.50
CA GLN A 31 -15.71 5.89 17.61
C GLN A 31 -15.31 6.05 16.13
N ILE A 32 -14.62 7.13 15.78
CA ILE A 32 -14.19 7.39 14.40
C ILE A 32 -13.19 6.32 13.93
N LYS A 33 -12.27 5.87 14.79
CA LYS A 33 -11.39 4.74 14.49
C LYS A 33 -12.18 3.49 14.10
N GLN A 34 -13.23 3.15 14.87
CA GLN A 34 -14.08 2.01 14.55
C GLN A 34 -14.87 2.20 13.26
N GLU A 35 -15.34 3.42 12.97
CA GLU A 35 -15.97 3.75 11.68
C GLU A 35 -15.01 3.56 10.49
N ILE A 36 -13.75 3.99 10.62
CA ILE A 36 -12.71 3.79 9.61
C ILE A 36 -12.40 2.31 9.41
N LEU A 37 -12.25 1.54 10.50
CA LEU A 37 -11.99 0.10 10.42
C LEU A 37 -13.16 -0.64 9.76
N ALA A 38 -14.40 -0.31 10.13
CA ALA A 38 -15.60 -0.89 9.51
C ALA A 38 -15.70 -0.54 8.02
N TRP A 39 -15.32 0.68 7.63
CA TRP A 39 -15.24 1.07 6.22
C TRP A 39 -14.19 0.24 5.46
N LEU A 40 -12.99 0.06 6.03
CA LEU A 40 -11.95 -0.79 5.43
C LEU A 40 -12.42 -2.24 5.28
N ASP A 41 -13.05 -2.80 6.32
CA ASP A 41 -13.56 -4.17 6.33
C ASP A 41 -14.75 -4.37 5.37
N SER A 42 -15.46 -3.31 5.00
CA SER A 42 -16.53 -3.37 4.01
C SER A 42 -16.03 -3.68 2.60
N ILE A 43 -14.73 -3.54 2.33
CA ILE A 43 -14.11 -3.76 1.02
C ILE A 43 -13.28 -5.07 1.04
N ASN A 44 -13.87 -6.14 0.52
CA ASN A 44 -13.30 -7.49 0.53
C ASN A 44 -12.62 -7.89 -0.79
N SER A 45 -12.96 -7.20 -1.89
CA SER A 45 -12.29 -7.34 -3.17
C SER A 45 -12.34 -6.03 -3.96
N ILE A 46 -11.30 -5.81 -4.76
CA ILE A 46 -11.17 -4.66 -5.65
C ILE A 46 -10.71 -5.16 -7.02
N GLN A 47 -11.40 -4.72 -8.06
CA GLN A 47 -10.91 -4.78 -9.43
C GLN A 47 -11.04 -3.37 -10.04
N CYS A 48 -9.97 -2.83 -10.59
CA CYS A 48 -9.98 -1.50 -11.21
C CYS A 48 -8.80 -1.31 -12.16
N THR A 49 -8.86 -0.24 -12.95
CA THR A 49 -7.74 0.30 -13.71
C THR A 49 -7.43 1.70 -13.18
N TYR A 50 -6.15 2.03 -13.04
CA TYR A 50 -5.72 3.38 -12.69
C TYR A 50 -4.50 3.81 -13.49
N ARG A 51 -4.34 5.12 -13.63
CA ARG A 51 -3.08 5.73 -14.01
C ARG A 51 -2.26 6.02 -12.77
N LEU A 52 -0.98 5.70 -12.83
CA LEU A 52 0.01 5.97 -11.81
C LEU A 52 1.07 6.88 -12.41
N ARG A 53 1.28 8.05 -11.81
CA ARG A 53 2.43 8.91 -12.08
C ARG A 53 3.37 8.92 -10.89
N ILE A 54 4.63 8.57 -11.12
CA ILE A 54 5.68 8.56 -10.11
C ILE A 54 6.62 9.71 -10.44
N GLU A 55 6.89 10.57 -9.47
CA GLU A 55 7.82 11.68 -9.62
C GLU A 55 8.81 11.72 -8.47
N GLY A 56 10.05 12.07 -8.77
CA GLY A 56 11.07 12.26 -7.74
C GLY A 56 12.44 12.53 -8.35
N PRO A 57 13.39 13.03 -7.56
CA PRO A 57 14.70 13.48 -8.06
C PRO A 57 15.53 12.38 -8.75
N SER A 58 15.32 11.10 -8.42
CA SER A 58 16.02 9.96 -9.02
C SER A 58 15.23 9.24 -10.11
N ILE A 59 13.93 9.56 -10.24
CA ILE A 59 12.99 8.91 -11.18
C ILE A 59 12.64 9.90 -12.31
N PHE A 60 12.81 11.20 -12.06
CA PHE A 60 12.24 12.30 -12.82
C PHE A 60 10.72 12.15 -12.88
N PHE A 61 10.18 11.55 -13.95
CA PHE A 61 8.82 11.06 -13.96
C PHE A 61 8.66 9.74 -14.73
N GLU A 62 7.69 8.94 -14.30
CA GLU A 62 7.20 7.75 -14.99
C GLU A 62 5.66 7.69 -14.89
N GLU A 63 4.97 7.46 -16.01
CA GLU A 63 3.51 7.26 -16.05
C GLU A 63 3.18 5.84 -16.49
N LYS A 64 2.28 5.17 -15.76
CA LYS A 64 1.81 3.80 -16.02
C LYS A 64 0.29 3.76 -16.06
N GLU A 65 -0.28 2.95 -16.93
CA GLU A 65 -1.62 2.41 -16.75
C GLU A 65 -1.50 1.07 -16.01
N VAL A 66 -2.31 0.85 -14.98
CA VAL A 66 -2.27 -0.34 -14.16
C VAL A 66 -3.66 -0.95 -14.03
N LYS A 67 -3.81 -2.21 -14.41
CA LYS A 67 -4.99 -3.03 -14.11
C LYS A 67 -4.70 -3.78 -12.82
N PHE A 68 -5.55 -3.62 -11.81
CA PHE A 68 -5.35 -4.18 -10.48
C PHE A 68 -6.52 -5.06 -10.08
N ARG A 69 -6.20 -6.16 -9.39
CA ARG A 69 -7.16 -7.08 -8.79
C ARG A 69 -6.66 -7.50 -7.42
N TRP A 70 -7.56 -7.52 -6.44
CA TRP A 70 -7.27 -7.97 -5.08
C TRP A 70 -8.49 -8.66 -4.48
N GLN A 71 -8.25 -9.76 -3.77
CA GLN A 71 -9.23 -10.41 -2.90
C GLN A 71 -8.49 -11.20 -1.80
N GLY A 72 -8.70 -10.83 -0.54
CA GLY A 72 -8.04 -11.49 0.59
C GLY A 72 -6.50 -11.40 0.52
N LYS A 73 -5.83 -12.55 0.39
CA LYS A 73 -4.37 -12.62 0.22
C LYS A 73 -3.93 -12.54 -1.24
N ASN A 74 -4.84 -12.80 -2.17
CA ASN A 74 -4.55 -12.83 -3.59
C ASN A 74 -4.52 -11.40 -4.14
N PHE A 75 -3.49 -11.11 -4.92
CA PHE A 75 -3.43 -9.90 -5.72
C PHE A 75 -2.76 -10.13 -7.06
N TYR A 76 -3.15 -9.30 -8.02
CA TYR A 76 -2.61 -9.26 -9.36
C TYR A 76 -2.54 -7.82 -9.84
N TYR A 77 -1.48 -7.47 -10.57
CA TYR A 77 -1.47 -6.25 -11.35
C TYR A 77 -0.80 -6.43 -12.71
N GLU A 78 -1.29 -5.70 -13.69
CA GLU A 78 -0.68 -5.53 -14.99
C GLU A 78 -0.39 -4.06 -15.16
N ALA A 79 0.88 -3.68 -15.37
CA ALA A 79 1.27 -2.29 -15.58
C ALA A 79 1.82 -2.11 -17.00
N LEU A 80 1.42 -1.03 -17.66
CA LEU A 80 1.87 -0.60 -18.98
C LEU A 80 2.44 0.80 -18.85
N THR A 81 3.74 0.98 -19.13
CA THR A 81 4.35 2.32 -19.17
C THR A 81 3.76 3.12 -20.33
N LEU A 82 3.23 4.30 -20.03
CA LEU A 82 2.66 5.24 -21.00
C LEU A 82 3.66 6.34 -21.38
N ALA A 83 4.42 6.83 -20.41
CA ALA A 83 5.37 7.93 -20.61
C ALA A 83 6.53 7.86 -19.62
N LEU A 84 7.66 8.39 -20.03
CA LEU A 84 8.91 8.48 -19.26
C LEU A 84 9.58 9.82 -19.53
N ASP A 85 10.36 10.29 -18.57
CA ASP A 85 11.26 11.41 -18.80
C ASP A 85 12.34 11.04 -19.83
N PRO A 86 12.51 11.81 -20.93
CA PRO A 86 13.54 11.55 -21.92
C PRO A 86 14.97 11.64 -21.35
N ASP A 87 15.17 12.34 -20.23
CA ASP A 87 16.47 12.46 -19.55
C ASP A 87 16.73 11.33 -18.54
N SER A 88 15.80 10.37 -18.39
CA SER A 88 15.99 9.17 -17.57
C SER A 88 16.97 8.20 -18.25
N GLU A 89 18.13 7.98 -17.63
CA GLU A 89 19.14 6.99 -18.07
C GLU A 89 18.74 5.51 -17.79
N GLN A 90 17.55 5.24 -17.22
CA GLN A 90 17.14 3.88 -16.90
C GLN A 90 16.65 3.12 -18.15
N GLU A 91 17.39 2.09 -18.57
CA GLU A 91 16.89 1.07 -19.52
C GLU A 91 15.76 0.28 -18.84
N HIS A 92 14.51 0.49 -19.27
CA HIS A 92 13.37 -0.24 -18.75
C HIS A 92 12.94 -1.39 -19.67
N PRO A 93 12.77 -2.63 -19.14
CA PRO A 93 12.26 -3.75 -19.92
C PRO A 93 10.79 -3.53 -20.31
N GLU A 94 10.38 -4.01 -21.50
CA GLU A 94 8.96 -4.12 -21.87
C GLU A 94 8.20 -4.80 -20.71
N MET A 95 7.23 -4.09 -20.12
CA MET A 95 6.49 -4.60 -18.97
C MET A 95 5.53 -5.72 -19.36
N ILE A 96 5.52 -6.79 -18.56
CA ILE A 96 4.49 -7.82 -18.56
C ILE A 96 3.96 -7.96 -17.13
N GLY A 97 2.65 -8.17 -17.01
CA GLY A 97 1.94 -8.26 -15.74
C GLY A 97 2.61 -9.14 -14.69
N ALA A 98 2.49 -8.73 -13.44
CA ALA A 98 3.12 -9.37 -12.29
C ALA A 98 2.06 -9.96 -11.35
N VAL A 99 2.25 -11.24 -11.00
CA VAL A 99 1.46 -11.98 -10.00
C VAL A 99 2.29 -12.14 -8.72
N MET A 100 1.65 -12.01 -7.55
CA MET A 100 2.30 -12.44 -6.30
C MET A 100 2.28 -13.95 -6.13
N THR A 101 3.28 -14.45 -5.39
CA THR A 101 3.70 -15.83 -5.18
C THR A 101 2.61 -16.88 -4.87
N GLU A 102 1.40 -16.49 -4.47
CA GLU A 102 0.30 -17.43 -4.16
C GLU A 102 -0.64 -17.69 -5.36
N SER A 103 -0.64 -16.87 -6.41
CA SER A 103 -1.63 -16.96 -7.51
C SER A 103 -1.19 -17.73 -8.75
N LEU A 104 0.06 -18.22 -8.82
CA LEU A 104 0.48 -19.11 -9.90
C LEU A 104 0.03 -20.53 -9.56
N LEU A 105 -0.96 -21.06 -10.30
CA LEU A 105 -1.46 -22.45 -10.32
C LEU A 105 -0.81 -23.35 -9.24
N ASP A 106 -1.52 -23.54 -8.13
CA ASP A 106 -1.16 -24.36 -6.95
C ASP A 106 0.06 -23.91 -6.10
N GLY A 107 0.67 -22.76 -6.37
CA GLY A 107 1.88 -22.31 -5.66
C GLY A 107 3.13 -23.17 -5.94
N LYS A 108 3.04 -24.08 -6.92
CA LYS A 108 4.10 -25.03 -7.30
C LYS A 108 5.08 -24.45 -8.32
N PHE A 109 4.62 -23.52 -9.15
CA PHE A 109 5.41 -22.97 -10.26
C PHE A 109 5.98 -21.59 -9.92
N THR A 110 7.11 -21.28 -10.54
CA THR A 110 7.88 -20.05 -10.40
C THR A 110 8.29 -19.59 -11.79
N LEU A 111 7.89 -18.41 -12.25
CA LEU A 111 8.36 -17.92 -13.55
C LEU A 111 9.89 -17.71 -13.55
N LEU A 112 10.63 -18.19 -14.57
CA LEU A 112 12.08 -17.96 -14.71
C LEU A 112 12.37 -17.03 -15.89
N GLY A 113 12.75 -15.79 -15.59
CA GLY A 113 13.01 -14.78 -16.60
C GLY A 113 14.48 -14.66 -17.02
N HIS A 114 14.80 -15.06 -18.25
CA HIS A 114 15.79 -14.38 -19.09
C HIS A 114 15.42 -14.59 -20.57
N GLN A 115 14.55 -13.73 -21.11
CA GLN A 115 14.52 -13.32 -22.52
C GLN A 115 13.53 -12.16 -22.72
N ARG A 116 13.70 -11.41 -23.82
CA ARG A 116 13.21 -10.05 -24.15
C ARG A 116 11.72 -9.69 -23.96
N ARG A 117 10.89 -10.55 -23.39
CA ARG A 117 9.50 -10.25 -23.01
C ARG A 117 9.14 -11.01 -21.73
N ILE A 118 9.28 -10.35 -20.58
CA ILE A 118 8.98 -10.78 -19.20
C ILE A 118 10.27 -11.00 -18.41
N VAL A 119 10.54 -10.06 -17.50
CA VAL A 119 11.62 -10.17 -16.51
C VAL A 119 11.03 -10.00 -15.12
N ALA A 120 10.98 -11.09 -14.35
CA ALA A 120 11.00 -11.03 -12.89
C ALA A 120 11.54 -12.33 -12.30
N GLU A 121 12.41 -12.23 -11.30
CA GLU A 121 12.93 -13.36 -10.50
C GLU A 121 12.07 -13.55 -9.24
N VAL A 122 11.55 -14.75 -9.00
CA VAL A 122 10.89 -15.07 -7.72
C VAL A 122 11.89 -15.73 -6.77
N ASN A 123 11.96 -15.17 -5.54
CA ASN A 123 12.85 -15.44 -4.40
C ASN A 123 14.01 -14.46 -4.17
N ARG A 124 14.10 -13.37 -4.95
CA ARG A 124 14.74 -12.16 -4.45
C ARG A 124 13.76 -11.40 -3.56
N ARG A 125 14.14 -11.12 -2.30
CA ARG A 125 13.45 -10.12 -1.47
C ARG A 125 13.72 -8.74 -2.09
N GLY A 126 12.87 -8.32 -3.02
CA GLY A 126 12.97 -7.02 -3.68
C GLY A 126 13.48 -7.13 -5.12
N PHE A 127 12.55 -7.32 -6.06
CA PHE A 127 12.70 -6.88 -7.45
C PHE A 127 11.36 -6.76 -8.20
N PHE A 128 10.22 -6.79 -7.50
CA PHE A 128 8.98 -6.25 -8.04
C PHE A 128 8.90 -4.83 -7.55
N ASP A 129 8.92 -3.87 -8.47
CA ASP A 129 8.57 -2.50 -8.16
C ASP A 129 7.20 -2.54 -7.48
N SER A 130 7.18 -2.29 -6.18
CA SER A 130 5.93 -2.26 -5.41
C SER A 130 5.17 -0.97 -5.65
N SER A 131 5.77 0.01 -6.34
CA SER A 131 5.15 1.29 -6.66
C SER A 131 3.77 1.13 -7.27
N PRO A 132 3.49 0.20 -8.21
CA PRO A 132 2.19 0.11 -8.84
C PRO A 132 1.10 -0.26 -7.86
N THR A 133 1.41 -1.01 -6.80
CA THR A 133 0.41 -1.48 -5.83
C THR A 133 0.48 -0.79 -4.48
N ARG A 134 1.44 0.13 -4.30
CA ARG A 134 1.84 0.64 -2.99
C ARG A 134 0.67 1.26 -2.23
N GLN A 135 -0.10 2.13 -2.88
CA GLN A 135 -1.19 2.92 -2.29
C GLN A 135 -2.40 2.03 -2.02
N MET A 136 -2.77 1.17 -2.97
CA MET A 136 -3.81 0.16 -2.79
C MET A 136 -3.51 -0.74 -1.58
N ARG A 137 -2.26 -1.22 -1.46
CA ARG A 137 -1.84 -2.01 -0.30
C ARG A 137 -1.85 -1.20 0.98
N LYS A 138 -1.37 0.04 0.93
CA LYS A 138 -1.31 0.93 2.09
C LYS A 138 -2.68 1.25 2.67
N MET A 139 -3.71 1.29 1.83
CA MET A 139 -5.10 1.47 2.25
C MET A 139 -5.73 0.16 2.72
N PHE A 140 -5.77 -0.86 1.87
CA PHE A 140 -6.71 -1.98 2.02
C PHE A 140 -6.08 -3.31 2.46
N HIS A 141 -4.75 -3.46 2.40
CA HIS A 141 -4.12 -4.71 2.83
C HIS A 141 -3.92 -4.70 4.35
N VAL A 142 -4.44 -5.70 5.07
CA VAL A 142 -4.17 -5.85 6.52
C VAL A 142 -3.04 -6.86 6.73
N GLN A 143 -1.98 -6.43 7.41
CA GLN A 143 -0.87 -7.28 7.81
C GLN A 143 -1.16 -7.90 9.19
N SER A 144 -0.66 -9.11 9.44
CA SER A 144 -0.72 -9.68 10.80
C SER A 144 0.04 -8.81 11.78
N THR A 145 -0.39 -8.77 13.04
CA THR A 145 0.28 -8.03 14.12
C THR A 145 1.77 -8.37 14.22
N GLU A 146 2.14 -9.65 14.06
CA GLU A 146 3.55 -10.08 14.09
C GLU A 146 4.37 -9.45 12.95
N LYS A 147 3.79 -9.37 11.74
CA LYS A 147 4.44 -8.74 10.59
C LYS A 147 4.51 -7.23 10.75
N ALA A 148 3.47 -6.61 11.29
CA ALA A 148 3.41 -5.18 11.52
C ALA A 148 4.52 -4.71 12.49
N ARG A 149 4.78 -5.47 13.56
CA ARG A 149 5.85 -5.17 14.55
C ARG A 149 7.26 -5.16 13.97
N LYS A 150 7.51 -5.88 12.88
CA LYS A 150 8.85 -6.04 12.27
C LYS A 150 9.11 -5.07 11.12
N ASN A 151 8.11 -4.29 10.71
CA ASN A 151 8.19 -3.41 9.55
C ASN A 151 8.31 -1.94 9.98
N ALA A 152 9.08 -1.17 9.21
CA ALA A 152 9.08 0.28 9.34
C ALA A 152 7.67 0.85 9.06
N THR A 153 7.30 1.92 9.76
CA THR A 153 5.98 2.58 9.64
C THR A 153 5.57 2.89 8.20
N VAL A 154 6.52 3.30 7.35
CA VAL A 154 6.29 3.60 5.91
C VAL A 154 5.84 2.39 5.08
N ASN A 155 6.01 1.18 5.60
CA ASN A 155 5.61 -0.09 4.96
C ASN A 155 4.37 -0.72 5.61
N LEU A 156 3.82 -0.06 6.63
CA LEU A 156 2.57 -0.45 7.27
C LEU A 156 1.38 0.18 6.56
N THR A 157 0.22 -0.41 6.78
CA THR A 157 -1.04 -0.01 6.15
C THR A 157 -1.94 0.64 7.17
N LEU A 158 -2.92 1.42 6.71
CA LEU A 158 -3.85 2.15 7.55
C LEU A 158 -4.55 1.20 8.54
N GLY A 159 -5.18 0.14 8.01
CA GLY A 159 -5.86 -0.87 8.82
C GLY A 159 -4.92 -1.61 9.77
N SER A 160 -3.67 -1.91 9.33
CA SER A 160 -2.70 -2.59 10.19
C SER A 160 -2.35 -1.76 11.42
N ILE A 161 -2.09 -0.46 11.24
CA ILE A 161 -1.71 0.43 12.35
C ILE A 161 -2.88 0.63 13.30
N LEU A 162 -4.07 0.95 12.79
CA LEU A 162 -5.28 1.14 13.61
C LEU A 162 -5.68 -0.13 14.38
N SER A 163 -5.28 -1.31 13.91
CA SER A 163 -5.52 -2.59 14.58
C SER A 163 -4.48 -2.95 15.65
N LEU A 164 -3.34 -2.25 15.72
CA LEU A 164 -2.37 -2.47 16.80
C LEU A 164 -2.94 -1.93 18.12
N PRO A 165 -2.56 -2.49 19.29
CA PRO A 165 -2.89 -1.88 20.57
C PRO A 165 -2.46 -0.41 20.60
N GLY A 166 -3.38 0.47 21.01
CA GLY A 166 -3.17 1.90 20.98
C GLY A 166 -4.41 2.67 21.44
N PHE A 167 -4.32 3.99 21.44
CA PHE A 167 -5.46 4.88 21.68
C PHE A 167 -5.60 5.89 20.55
N ALA A 168 -6.84 6.23 20.25
CA ALA A 168 -7.20 7.23 19.25
C ALA A 168 -7.73 8.47 19.97
N THR A 169 -7.19 9.64 19.60
CA THR A 169 -7.66 10.93 20.10
C THR A 169 -8.08 11.78 18.93
N LEU A 170 -9.32 12.25 18.92
CA LEU A 170 -9.73 13.29 17.98
C LEU A 170 -9.27 14.64 18.52
N ILE A 171 -8.54 15.41 17.69
CA ILE A 171 -8.11 16.77 18.00
C ILE A 171 -8.60 17.72 16.90
N GLU A 172 -8.96 18.94 17.28
CA GLU A 172 -9.22 20.03 16.33
C GLU A 172 -8.03 20.96 16.26
N ARG A 173 -7.45 21.16 15.08
CA ARG A 173 -6.27 21.99 14.91
C ARG A 173 -6.32 22.75 13.60
N GLU A 174 -6.14 24.07 13.68
CA GLU A 174 -6.11 24.96 12.50
C GLU A 174 -7.35 24.77 11.60
N GLY A 175 -8.52 24.57 12.23
CA GLY A 175 -9.78 24.31 11.53
C GLY A 175 -9.92 22.90 10.92
N LYS A 176 -8.97 21.99 11.20
CA LYS A 176 -8.99 20.59 10.73
C LYS A 176 -9.32 19.65 11.88
N ARG A 177 -10.15 18.64 11.60
CA ARG A 177 -10.42 17.51 12.50
C ARG A 177 -9.39 16.41 12.21
N ILE A 178 -8.64 16.01 13.23
CA ILE A 178 -7.51 15.08 13.10
C ILE A 178 -7.66 13.96 14.10
N LEU A 179 -7.74 12.72 13.65
CA LEU A 179 -7.60 11.55 14.48
C LEU A 179 -6.11 11.22 14.66
N ALA A 180 -5.57 11.51 15.84
CA ALA A 180 -4.22 11.10 16.22
C ALA A 180 -4.26 9.71 16.84
N TYR A 181 -3.62 8.73 16.19
CA TYR A 181 -3.47 7.38 16.71
C TYR A 181 -2.08 7.14 17.27
N TRP A 182 -2.00 6.65 18.51
CA TRP A 182 -0.76 6.32 19.21
C TRP A 182 -0.74 4.84 19.59
N THR A 183 0.26 4.10 19.10
CA THR A 183 0.40 2.69 19.46
C THR A 183 1.03 2.53 20.84
N THR A 184 0.52 1.59 21.64
CA THR A 184 0.93 1.33 23.02
C THR A 184 1.75 0.05 23.16
N LEU A 185 2.29 -0.45 22.05
CA LEU A 185 3.22 -1.57 22.04
C LEU A 185 4.58 -1.11 22.58
N GLU A 186 4.66 -1.02 23.90
CA GLU A 186 5.87 -0.67 24.64
C GLU A 186 7.05 -1.52 24.12
N GLN A 187 8.18 -0.86 23.88
CA GLN A 187 9.46 -1.45 23.48
C GLN A 187 9.57 -2.01 22.04
N GLU A 188 8.51 -2.01 21.23
CA GLU A 188 8.57 -2.66 19.88
C GLU A 188 8.28 -1.73 18.70
N THR A 189 7.39 -0.74 18.81
CA THR A 189 7.02 0.10 17.65
C THR A 189 6.82 1.56 18.01
N ALA A 190 7.46 2.46 17.27
CA ALA A 190 7.22 3.90 17.32
C ALA A 190 5.97 4.32 16.53
N THR A 191 5.24 3.40 15.92
CA THR A 191 4.28 3.71 14.86
C THR A 191 3.03 4.45 15.34
N GLY A 192 2.49 5.33 14.50
CA GLY A 192 1.20 5.98 14.69
C GLY A 192 0.65 6.56 13.40
N LEU A 193 -0.51 7.21 13.51
CA LEU A 193 -1.18 7.92 12.41
C LEU A 193 -1.62 9.31 12.86
N ASN A 194 -1.65 10.25 11.92
CA ASN A 194 -2.56 11.41 11.98
C ASN A 194 -3.50 11.34 10.77
N ILE A 195 -4.79 11.16 11.01
CA ILE A 195 -5.80 11.08 9.95
C ILE A 195 -6.62 12.36 9.95
N TYR A 196 -6.58 13.10 8.86
CA TYR A 196 -7.35 14.31 8.68
C TYR A 196 -8.68 13.95 8.05
N LEU A 197 -9.74 14.52 8.61
CA LEU A 197 -11.11 14.19 8.27
C LEU A 197 -11.82 15.42 7.69
N ASP A 198 -12.71 15.19 6.75
CA ASP A 198 -13.67 16.20 6.32
C ASP A 198 -14.87 16.31 7.27
N GLU A 199 -15.82 17.16 6.91
CA GLU A 199 -17.07 17.37 7.66
C GLU A 199 -17.96 16.12 7.73
N GLN A 200 -17.75 15.13 6.86
CA GLN A 200 -18.47 13.86 6.82
C GLN A 200 -17.65 12.69 7.39
N ASN A 201 -16.59 12.96 8.17
CA ASN A 201 -15.66 11.96 8.72
C ASN A 201 -14.93 11.13 7.66
N ARG A 202 -14.89 11.55 6.39
CA ARG A 202 -14.10 10.85 5.37
C ARG A 202 -12.64 11.25 5.50
N ILE A 203 -11.75 10.29 5.27
CA ILE A 203 -10.31 10.53 5.31
C ILE A 203 -9.93 11.40 4.12
N VAL A 204 -9.33 12.56 4.34
CA VAL A 204 -8.76 13.40 3.27
C VAL A 204 -7.24 13.30 3.20
N GLN A 205 -6.62 12.92 4.32
CA GLN A 205 -5.18 12.72 4.43
C GLN A 205 -4.88 11.74 5.57
N ALA A 206 -3.91 10.86 5.40
CA ALA A 206 -3.37 9.98 6.42
C ALA A 206 -1.84 10.12 6.46
N ASP A 207 -1.33 10.70 7.54
CA ASP A 207 0.11 10.77 7.83
C ASP A 207 0.54 9.52 8.57
N PHE A 208 1.51 8.81 8.01
CA PHE A 208 2.15 7.66 8.62
C PHE A 208 3.37 8.15 9.37
N VAL A 209 3.31 8.09 10.70
CA VAL A 209 4.24 8.79 11.57
C VAL A 209 4.88 7.84 12.56
N ASP A 210 6.13 8.09 12.90
CA ASP A 210 6.71 7.58 14.14
C ASP A 210 6.52 8.60 15.25
N ARG A 211 6.28 8.10 16.45
CA ARG A 211 6.01 8.79 17.70
C ARG A 211 7.02 8.30 18.75
N PRO A 212 7.24 9.06 19.83
CA PRO A 212 8.12 8.64 20.92
C PRO A 212 7.85 7.19 21.37
N ALA A 213 8.90 6.36 21.31
CA ALA A 213 8.85 4.95 21.66
C ALA A 213 9.41 4.73 23.07
N TYR A 214 9.23 3.50 23.59
CA TYR A 214 9.72 3.07 24.92
C TYR A 214 9.07 3.80 26.10
N CYS A 215 7.88 4.37 25.92
CA CYS A 215 7.10 4.97 26.99
C CYS A 215 5.63 5.14 26.61
N THR A 216 4.84 5.41 27.64
CA THR A 216 3.46 5.87 27.54
C THR A 216 3.38 7.30 26.99
N PHE A 217 2.20 7.72 26.56
CA PHE A 217 1.95 9.09 26.13
C PHE A 217 2.24 10.10 27.24
N GLU A 218 1.78 9.80 28.46
CA GLU A 218 1.92 10.65 29.63
C GLU A 218 3.39 10.80 30.05
N GLU A 219 4.21 9.75 29.92
CA GLU A 219 5.66 9.82 30.12
C GLU A 219 6.36 10.62 29.02
N ALA A 220 6.04 10.35 27.75
CA ALA A 220 6.60 11.08 26.62
C ALA A 220 6.35 12.59 26.74
N GLN A 221 5.16 12.97 27.22
CA GLN A 221 4.76 14.37 27.40
C GLN A 221 5.65 15.14 28.38
N GLN A 222 6.30 14.46 29.34
CA GLN A 222 7.21 15.10 30.29
C GLN A 222 8.53 15.55 29.64
N TYR A 223 8.92 14.91 28.54
CA TYR A 223 10.19 15.19 27.84
C TYR A 223 10.02 16.08 26.61
N VAL A 224 8.79 16.26 26.13
CA VAL A 224 8.48 17.09 24.97
C VAL A 224 8.40 18.56 25.39
N THR A 225 9.13 19.42 24.67
CA THR A 225 9.15 20.87 24.92
C THR A 225 8.01 21.65 24.24
N GLY A 226 7.21 20.99 23.41
CA GLY A 226 6.10 21.58 22.66
C GLY A 226 4.86 20.69 22.58
N ASP A 227 4.13 20.76 21.47
CA ASP A 227 2.95 19.93 21.25
C ASP A 227 3.36 18.47 20.97
N ILE A 228 2.96 17.55 21.85
CA ILE A 228 3.21 16.12 21.72
C ILE A 228 2.58 15.54 20.44
N TYR A 229 1.49 16.11 19.95
CA TYR A 229 0.87 15.70 18.68
C TYR A 229 1.65 16.18 17.45
N ARG A 230 2.58 17.15 17.60
CA ARG A 230 3.56 17.55 16.57
C ARG A 230 4.92 16.87 16.72
N THR A 231 5.13 16.15 17.82
CA THR A 231 6.38 15.43 18.08
C THR A 231 6.36 14.09 17.35
N ILE A 232 6.70 14.15 16.07
CA ILE A 232 6.62 13.01 15.15
C ILE A 232 7.79 13.00 14.15
N ARG A 233 8.14 11.80 13.67
CA ARG A 233 8.82 11.64 12.38
C ARG A 233 7.79 11.21 11.34
N LEU A 234 7.45 12.12 10.44
CA LEU A 234 6.62 11.84 9.27
C LEU A 234 7.41 11.00 8.27
N GLY A 235 6.93 9.80 7.98
CA GLY A 235 7.51 8.97 6.93
C GLY A 235 6.85 9.24 5.58
N SER A 236 5.54 9.44 5.57
CA SER A 236 4.76 9.64 4.35
C SER A 236 3.37 10.17 4.62
N SER A 237 2.79 10.88 3.67
CA SER A 237 1.40 11.34 3.72
C SER A 237 0.64 10.78 2.52
N LEU A 238 -0.51 10.17 2.78
CA LEU A 238 -1.43 9.69 1.76
C LEU A 238 -2.66 10.59 1.73
N PHE A 239 -2.83 11.33 0.64
CA PHE A 239 -3.95 12.21 0.37
C PHE A 239 -5.02 11.45 -0.42
N LEU A 240 -6.29 11.59 0.00
CA LEU A 240 -7.45 11.01 -0.65
C LEU A 240 -8.36 12.16 -1.07
N THR A 241 -8.13 12.63 -2.30
CA THR A 241 -8.59 13.93 -2.79
C THR A 241 -9.88 13.86 -3.60
N GLU A 242 -10.21 12.69 -4.13
CA GLU A 242 -11.49 12.45 -4.81
C GLU A 242 -12.13 11.13 -4.36
N TYR A 243 -13.45 11.14 -4.24
CA TYR A 243 -14.26 10.00 -3.85
C TYR A 243 -15.40 9.78 -4.84
N THR A 244 -15.69 8.52 -5.13
CA THR A 244 -16.86 8.09 -5.90
C THR A 244 -17.64 7.04 -5.12
N SER A 245 -18.98 7.10 -5.18
CA SER A 245 -19.85 6.11 -4.55
C SER A 245 -20.04 4.90 -5.47
N PHE A 246 -19.87 3.70 -4.93
CA PHE A 246 -20.14 2.42 -5.61
C PHE A 246 -21.12 1.61 -4.77
N GLY A 247 -22.42 1.76 -5.04
CA GLY A 247 -23.45 1.36 -4.10
C GLY A 247 -23.35 2.21 -2.83
N ASP A 248 -23.28 1.56 -1.67
CA ASP A 248 -23.19 2.22 -0.35
C ASP A 248 -21.75 2.50 0.10
N ILE A 249 -20.75 2.21 -0.75
CA ILE A 249 -19.33 2.38 -0.40
C ILE A 249 -18.78 3.63 -1.08
N TRP A 250 -18.31 4.59 -0.29
CA TRP A 250 -17.47 5.68 -0.75
C TRP A 250 -16.03 5.19 -0.93
N PHE A 251 -15.54 5.24 -2.16
CA PHE A 251 -14.22 4.74 -2.53
C PHE A 251 -13.34 5.87 -3.08
N PRO A 252 -12.08 6.01 -2.62
CA PRO A 252 -11.19 7.05 -3.14
C PRO A 252 -10.78 6.70 -4.57
N THR A 253 -11.00 7.64 -5.49
CA THR A 253 -10.65 7.50 -6.91
C THR A 253 -9.42 8.29 -7.30
N HIS A 254 -9.00 9.24 -6.47
CA HIS A 254 -7.71 9.92 -6.58
C HIS A 254 -6.95 9.77 -5.27
N MET A 255 -5.74 9.19 -5.35
CA MET A 255 -4.86 9.01 -4.20
C MET A 255 -3.46 9.53 -4.52
N ARG A 256 -2.92 10.39 -3.67
CA ARG A 256 -1.54 10.89 -3.81
C ARG A 256 -0.74 10.53 -2.57
N GLU A 257 0.39 9.85 -2.72
CA GLU A 257 1.32 9.61 -1.61
C GLU A 257 2.59 10.42 -1.80
N GLU A 258 3.00 11.10 -0.74
CA GLU A 258 4.31 11.75 -0.65
C GLU A 258 5.19 11.00 0.34
N LEU A 259 6.39 10.61 -0.11
CA LEU A 259 7.43 10.03 0.74
C LEU A 259 8.40 11.11 1.16
N PHE A 260 8.51 11.33 2.47
CA PHE A 260 9.37 12.37 3.01
C PHE A 260 10.72 11.81 3.44
N TYR A 261 11.77 12.53 3.06
CA TYR A 261 13.13 12.26 3.51
C TYR A 261 13.61 13.41 4.36
N THR A 262 14.31 13.06 5.43
CA THR A 262 14.79 14.02 6.41
C THR A 262 16.07 14.67 5.91
N THR A 263 16.27 15.95 6.23
CA THR A 263 17.53 16.65 5.91
C THR A 263 18.67 16.13 6.81
N ASP A 264 19.91 16.24 6.32
CA ASP A 264 21.12 15.97 7.13
C ASP A 264 21.31 17.01 8.26
N LYS A 265 20.59 18.13 8.20
CA LYS A 265 20.63 19.25 9.15
C LYS A 265 19.56 19.13 10.24
N ASN A 266 19.24 17.91 10.64
CA ASN A 266 18.29 17.71 11.71
C ASN A 266 18.87 18.29 13.01
N LYS A 267 18.35 19.44 13.46
CA LYS A 267 18.88 20.18 14.61
C LYS A 267 18.89 19.33 15.88
N ASN A 268 17.93 18.42 15.96
CA ASN A 268 17.81 17.46 17.03
C ASN A 268 18.49 16.12 16.67
N SER A 269 19.60 16.07 15.93
CA SER A 269 20.46 14.88 15.78
C SER A 269 21.90 15.17 16.23
N SER A 270 22.07 15.79 17.39
CA SER A 270 23.40 16.14 17.92
C SER A 270 24.18 14.89 18.38
N PRO A 271 25.50 14.80 18.11
CA PRO A 271 26.37 13.75 18.64
C PRO A 271 26.34 13.65 20.17
N GLU A 272 26.30 14.79 20.86
CA GLU A 272 26.26 14.87 22.32
C GLU A 272 25.08 14.08 22.92
N ARG A 273 23.89 14.16 22.33
CA ARG A 273 22.74 13.39 22.84
C ARG A 273 22.91 11.89 22.59
N ASN A 274 23.46 11.51 21.44
CA ASN A 274 23.76 10.09 21.18
C ASN A 274 24.77 9.56 22.20
N GLU A 275 25.73 10.38 22.62
CA GLU A 275 26.69 10.05 23.69
C GLU A 275 26.01 9.94 25.05
N LYS A 276 25.16 10.91 25.44
CA LYS A 276 24.36 10.84 26.69
C LYS A 276 23.48 9.60 26.76
N PHE A 277 22.83 9.23 25.65
CA PHE A 277 22.03 8.01 25.59
C PHE A 277 22.90 6.76 25.73
N LYS A 278 24.04 6.69 25.04
CA LYS A 278 25.00 5.58 25.16
C LYS A 278 25.61 5.47 26.56
N ALA A 279 25.81 6.60 27.24
CA ALA A 279 26.29 6.68 28.61
C ALA A 279 25.21 6.36 29.66
N GLY A 280 23.94 6.23 29.24
CA GLY A 280 22.81 5.97 30.14
C GLY A 280 22.35 7.18 30.95
N GLU A 281 22.77 8.40 30.55
CA GLU A 281 22.41 9.65 31.24
C GLU A 281 20.98 10.10 30.95
N ILE A 282 20.42 9.67 29.81
CA ILE A 282 19.04 9.93 29.41
C ILE A 282 18.34 8.63 29.07
N THR A 283 17.03 8.57 29.32
CA THR A 283 16.23 7.37 29.03
C THR A 283 15.98 7.21 27.52
N ALA A 284 15.57 6.02 27.09
CA ALA A 284 15.15 5.81 25.70
C ALA A 284 13.93 6.69 25.35
N CYS A 285 12.96 6.83 26.27
CA CYS A 285 11.81 7.69 26.07
C CYS A 285 12.22 9.16 25.82
N GLU A 286 13.07 9.70 26.69
CA GLU A 286 13.59 11.07 26.57
C GLU A 286 14.34 11.26 25.25
N PHE A 287 15.18 10.29 24.88
CA PHE A 287 15.92 10.31 23.63
C PHE A 287 14.99 10.45 22.41
N TYR A 288 13.94 9.61 22.31
CA TYR A 288 13.00 9.64 21.18
C TYR A 288 12.06 10.83 21.22
N ALA A 289 11.62 11.28 22.39
CA ALA A 289 10.81 12.49 22.55
C ALA A 289 11.54 13.73 22.00
N ILE A 290 12.81 13.90 22.34
CA ILE A 290 13.63 15.02 21.84
C ILE A 290 13.95 14.83 20.35
N LEU A 291 14.28 13.60 19.93
CA LEU A 291 14.62 13.31 18.53
C LEU A 291 13.46 13.65 17.58
N TYR A 292 12.23 13.25 17.91
CA TYR A 292 11.05 13.46 17.07
C TYR A 292 10.50 14.89 17.13
N GLY A 293 10.92 15.72 18.08
CA GLY A 293 10.46 17.10 18.27
C GLY A 293 11.11 18.16 17.36
N GLY A 294 11.53 17.84 16.13
CA GLY A 294 12.24 18.82 15.30
C GLY A 294 12.73 18.34 13.94
N TYR A 295 12.05 17.35 13.35
CA TYR A 295 12.40 16.87 12.02
C TYR A 295 12.16 17.95 10.95
N VAL A 296 13.17 18.19 10.12
CA VAL A 296 13.06 19.01 8.91
C VAL A 296 13.20 18.11 7.69
N TYR A 297 12.20 18.15 6.82
CA TYR A 297 12.14 17.34 5.60
C TYR A 297 12.73 18.11 4.41
N ASP A 298 13.32 17.37 3.48
CA ASP A 298 13.91 17.89 2.26
C ASP A 298 12.90 17.75 1.10
N PRO A 299 12.28 18.85 0.64
CA PRO A 299 11.34 18.79 -0.49
C PRO A 299 12.01 18.27 -1.76
N ALA A 300 13.31 18.52 -1.95
CA ALA A 300 14.04 18.08 -3.14
C ALA A 300 14.25 16.56 -3.19
N LYS A 301 14.07 15.86 -2.06
CA LYS A 301 14.16 14.40 -1.96
C LYS A 301 12.81 13.69 -1.97
N THR A 302 11.71 14.45 -2.01
CA THR A 302 10.36 13.88 -1.91
C THR A 302 10.02 13.09 -3.17
N ILE A 303 9.49 11.88 -2.97
CA ILE A 303 8.94 11.07 -4.06
C ILE A 303 7.43 11.13 -3.97
N VAL A 304 6.79 11.46 -5.09
CA VAL A 304 5.33 11.56 -5.22
C VAL A 304 4.82 10.40 -6.06
N TYR A 305 3.78 9.76 -5.57
CA TYR A 305 3.01 8.76 -6.30
C TYR A 305 1.58 9.27 -6.45
N ASP A 306 1.13 9.48 -7.68
CA ASP A 306 -0.17 10.05 -7.98
C ASP A 306 -1.04 9.05 -8.74
N PHE A 307 -2.14 8.61 -8.13
CA PHE A 307 -3.01 7.53 -8.59
C PHE A 307 -4.39 8.05 -9.00
N TRP A 308 -4.72 7.90 -10.27
CA TRP A 308 -6.03 8.24 -10.82
C TRP A 308 -6.77 6.99 -11.28
N ILE A 309 -7.73 6.54 -10.48
CA ILE A 309 -8.54 5.36 -10.76
C ILE A 309 -9.67 5.74 -11.71
N ASP A 310 -9.83 4.99 -12.80
CA ASP A 310 -10.99 5.14 -13.68
C ASP A 310 -12.23 4.57 -12.96
N PRO A 311 -13.19 5.42 -12.54
CA PRO A 311 -14.36 4.97 -11.79
C PRO A 311 -15.19 3.95 -12.58
N LYS A 312 -15.16 3.99 -13.92
CA LYS A 312 -15.94 3.06 -14.76
C LYS A 312 -15.43 1.62 -14.71
N THR A 313 -14.19 1.42 -14.27
CA THR A 313 -13.55 0.10 -14.20
C THR A 313 -13.67 -0.54 -12.82
N VAL A 314 -14.06 0.25 -11.80
CA VAL A 314 -14.12 -0.19 -10.41
C VAL A 314 -15.23 -1.21 -10.23
N LYS A 315 -14.87 -2.35 -9.64
CA LYS A 315 -15.78 -3.38 -9.13
C LYS A 315 -15.33 -3.72 -7.72
N LEU A 316 -16.15 -3.35 -6.75
CA LEU A 316 -15.94 -3.66 -5.33
C LEU A 316 -16.74 -4.90 -4.95
N ASN A 317 -16.20 -5.71 -4.04
CA ASN A 317 -16.86 -6.88 -3.44
C ASN A 317 -17.39 -7.92 -4.44
N LYS A 318 -16.96 -7.85 -5.70
CA LYS A 318 -17.25 -8.89 -6.68
C LYS A 318 -16.42 -10.12 -6.32
N ALA A 319 -17.07 -11.28 -6.25
CA ALA A 319 -16.36 -12.54 -6.13
C ALA A 319 -15.45 -12.73 -7.35
N LEU A 320 -14.13 -12.82 -7.12
CA LEU A 320 -13.15 -13.13 -8.14
C LEU A 320 -12.89 -14.64 -8.12
N LYS A 321 -12.76 -15.24 -9.29
CA LYS A 321 -12.39 -16.64 -9.47
C LYS A 321 -10.87 -16.76 -9.52
N ASN A 322 -10.34 -17.95 -9.28
CA ASN A 322 -8.89 -18.19 -9.45
C ASN A 322 -8.40 -17.79 -10.84
N SER A 323 -9.21 -18.03 -11.88
CA SER A 323 -8.94 -17.61 -13.25
C SER A 323 -8.82 -16.09 -13.45
N ASP A 324 -9.37 -15.26 -12.56
CA ASP A 324 -9.19 -13.81 -12.60
C ASP A 324 -7.77 -13.40 -12.14
N PHE A 325 -7.00 -14.32 -11.55
CA PHE A 325 -5.62 -14.12 -11.10
C PHE A 325 -4.61 -14.98 -11.88
N GLU A 326 -5.08 -15.82 -12.80
CA GLU A 326 -4.22 -16.62 -13.67
C GLU A 326 -3.57 -15.73 -14.74
N ILE A 327 -2.27 -15.90 -14.95
CA ILE A 327 -1.56 -15.29 -16.09
C ILE A 327 -1.58 -16.28 -17.24
N GLU A 328 -2.01 -15.82 -18.41
CA GLU A 328 -1.71 -16.52 -19.66
C GLU A 328 -0.20 -16.36 -19.92
N ILE A 329 0.57 -17.41 -19.63
CA ILE A 329 2.01 -17.41 -19.87
C ILE A 329 2.23 -17.55 -21.39
N PRO A 330 2.89 -16.58 -22.04
CA PRO A 330 3.13 -16.67 -23.48
C PRO A 330 3.85 -17.97 -23.86
N PRO A 331 3.59 -18.53 -25.05
CA PRO A 331 4.33 -19.69 -25.53
C PRO A 331 5.81 -19.35 -25.77
N GLY A 332 6.74 -20.22 -25.33
CA GLY A 332 8.18 -19.98 -25.39
C GLY A 332 8.76 -19.27 -24.16
N THR A 333 8.00 -19.09 -23.08
CA THR A 333 8.45 -18.51 -21.80
C THR A 333 9.07 -19.58 -20.91
N ASN A 334 10.21 -19.29 -20.29
CA ASN A 334 10.83 -20.18 -19.33
C ASN A 334 10.16 -20.07 -17.94
N VAL A 335 9.91 -21.22 -17.32
CA VAL A 335 9.25 -21.36 -16.01
C VAL A 335 10.06 -22.34 -15.17
N SER A 336 10.41 -21.99 -13.94
CA SER A 336 10.88 -22.96 -12.93
C SER A 336 9.70 -23.66 -12.29
N ASP A 337 9.86 -24.93 -11.98
CA ASP A 337 9.14 -25.51 -10.86
C ASP A 337 9.88 -25.23 -9.55
N ARG A 338 9.15 -24.81 -8.50
CA ARG A 338 9.73 -24.34 -7.24
C ARG A 338 10.26 -25.47 -6.36
N GLN A 339 9.71 -26.68 -6.51
CA GLN A 339 10.06 -27.84 -5.70
C GLN A 339 11.24 -28.59 -6.30
N SER A 340 11.20 -28.83 -7.61
CA SER A 340 12.23 -29.52 -8.37
C SER A 340 13.38 -28.61 -8.80
N LYS A 341 13.17 -27.29 -8.85
CA LYS A 341 14.09 -26.30 -9.43
C LYS A 341 14.39 -26.50 -10.92
N GLU A 342 13.67 -27.39 -11.58
CA GLU A 342 13.79 -27.61 -13.01
C GLU A 342 13.21 -26.44 -13.79
N VAL A 343 13.77 -26.17 -14.96
CA VAL A 343 13.37 -25.11 -15.88
C VAL A 343 12.71 -25.74 -17.09
N TYR A 344 11.49 -25.32 -17.40
CA TYR A 344 10.74 -25.77 -18.56
C TYR A 344 10.36 -24.55 -19.40
N THR A 345 10.48 -24.67 -20.72
CA THR A 345 9.95 -23.67 -21.64
C THR A 345 8.50 -24.02 -21.94
N THR A 346 7.57 -23.08 -21.79
CA THR A 346 6.17 -23.29 -22.17
C THR A 346 6.12 -23.71 -23.62
N ALA A 347 5.41 -24.82 -23.89
CA ALA A 347 5.28 -25.34 -25.23
C ALA A 347 4.75 -24.23 -26.15
N ARG A 348 5.39 -24.04 -27.30
CA ARG A 348 4.75 -23.35 -28.42
C ARG A 348 3.60 -24.23 -28.82
N GLU A 349 2.39 -23.95 -28.33
CA GLU A 349 1.19 -24.59 -28.88
C GLU A 349 1.21 -24.38 -30.38
N THR A 350 1.43 -25.47 -31.11
CA THR A 350 1.28 -25.45 -32.55
C THR A 350 -0.21 -25.35 -32.86
N TRP A 351 -0.57 -24.75 -34.00
CA TRP A 351 -1.97 -24.63 -34.43
C TRP A 351 -2.72 -25.98 -34.39
N LEU A 352 -1.99 -27.08 -34.65
CA LEU A 352 -2.49 -28.46 -34.58
C LEU A 352 -2.86 -28.91 -33.16
N GLU A 353 -2.10 -28.50 -32.14
CA GLU A 353 -2.38 -28.86 -30.74
C GLU A 353 -3.56 -28.06 -30.18
N ARG A 354 -3.62 -26.76 -30.49
CA ARG A 354 -4.72 -25.86 -30.06
C ARG A 354 -6.07 -26.22 -30.70
N HIS A 355 -6.05 -26.90 -31.83
CA HIS A 355 -7.25 -27.34 -32.55
C HIS A 355 -7.34 -28.86 -32.67
N ALA A 356 -6.64 -29.62 -31.83
CA ALA A 356 -6.65 -31.08 -31.87
C ALA A 356 -8.08 -31.65 -31.77
N ASP A 357 -8.92 -31.09 -30.89
CA ASP A 357 -10.33 -31.48 -30.78
C ASP A 357 -11.12 -31.16 -32.05
N LEU A 358 -10.85 -30.01 -32.68
CA LEU A 358 -11.48 -29.62 -33.95
C LEU A 358 -11.05 -30.55 -35.09
N VAL A 359 -9.77 -30.94 -35.12
CA VAL A 359 -9.20 -31.89 -36.09
C VAL A 359 -9.77 -33.29 -35.87
N ILE A 360 -9.90 -33.75 -34.63
CA ILE A 360 -10.54 -35.02 -34.28
C ILE A 360 -12.00 -35.01 -34.70
N ILE A 361 -12.74 -33.92 -34.46
CA ILE A 361 -14.13 -33.75 -34.90
C ILE A 361 -14.22 -33.77 -36.43
N LEU A 362 -13.33 -33.07 -37.14
CA LEU A 362 -13.30 -33.05 -38.61
C LEU A 362 -12.96 -34.43 -39.20
N ILE A 363 -12.02 -35.17 -38.60
CA ILE A 363 -11.69 -36.55 -38.99
C ILE A 363 -12.86 -37.47 -38.71
N ALA A 364 -13.50 -37.37 -37.54
CA ALA A 364 -14.66 -38.18 -37.18
C ALA A 364 -15.85 -37.90 -38.12
N LEU A 365 -16.10 -36.64 -38.46
CA LEU A 365 -17.11 -36.25 -39.45
C LEU A 365 -16.75 -36.73 -40.85
N GLY A 366 -15.48 -36.71 -41.24
CA GLY A 366 -15.00 -37.24 -42.52
C GLY A 366 -15.15 -38.76 -42.61
N ILE A 367 -14.87 -39.49 -41.53
CA ILE A 367 -15.08 -40.94 -41.44
C ILE A 367 -16.57 -41.27 -41.45
N LEU A 368 -17.39 -40.58 -40.66
CA LEU A 368 -18.85 -40.76 -40.64
C LEU A 368 -19.48 -40.43 -42.00
N GLY A 369 -19.03 -39.36 -42.65
CA GLY A 369 -19.42 -38.97 -44.00
C GLY A 369 -18.98 -39.98 -45.06
N GLY A 370 -17.75 -40.51 -44.94
CA GLY A 370 -17.23 -41.55 -45.83
C GLY A 370 -18.00 -42.87 -45.69
N ILE A 371 -18.32 -43.28 -44.47
CA ILE A 371 -19.13 -44.47 -44.17
C ILE A 371 -20.57 -44.30 -44.68
N THR A 372 -21.17 -43.11 -44.54
CA THR A 372 -22.51 -42.85 -45.10
C THR A 372 -22.50 -42.84 -46.62
N VAL A 373 -21.50 -42.26 -47.28
CA VAL A 373 -21.39 -42.27 -48.76
C VAL A 373 -21.09 -43.67 -49.29
N ALA A 374 -20.24 -44.44 -48.62
CA ALA A 374 -19.95 -45.83 -48.99
C ALA A 374 -21.18 -46.74 -48.78
N GLY A 375 -21.90 -46.58 -47.66
CA GLY A 375 -23.15 -47.28 -47.39
C GLY A 375 -24.25 -46.91 -48.39
N TRP A 376 -24.33 -45.64 -48.79
CA TRP A 376 -25.30 -45.18 -49.78
C TRP A 376 -24.97 -45.69 -51.19
N ARG A 377 -23.69 -45.74 -51.58
CA ARG A 377 -23.25 -46.38 -52.83
C ARG A 377 -23.52 -47.89 -52.86
N TYR A 378 -23.26 -48.58 -51.75
CA TYR A 378 -23.55 -50.00 -51.59
C TYR A 378 -25.06 -50.29 -51.74
N TRP A 379 -25.92 -49.45 -51.15
CA TRP A 379 -27.37 -49.61 -51.24
C TRP A 379 -27.95 -49.23 -52.61
N LEU A 380 -27.30 -48.31 -53.34
CA LEU A 380 -27.68 -47.91 -54.70
C LEU A 380 -27.09 -48.81 -55.80
N GLY A 381 -26.39 -49.89 -55.43
CA GLY A 381 -25.89 -50.91 -56.38
C GLY A 381 -24.87 -50.38 -57.38
N LYS A 382 -24.15 -49.31 -57.05
CA LYS A 382 -23.05 -48.79 -57.88
C LYS A 382 -21.71 -49.27 -57.31
N PRO A 383 -20.76 -49.72 -58.15
CA PRO A 383 -19.43 -50.07 -57.68
C PRO A 383 -18.72 -48.89 -57.01
#